data_AF-A0A971U2J8-F1
#
_entry.id   AF-A0A971U2J8-F1
#
_cell.length_a   1.000
_cell.length_b   1.000
_cell.length_c   1.000
_cell.angle_alpha   90.00
_cell.angle_beta   90.00
_cell.angle_gamma   90.00
#
_symmetry.space_group_name_H-M   'P 1'
#
loop_
_entity.id
_entity.type
_entity.pdbx_description
1 polymer ?
#
loop_
_entity_poly.entity_id
_entity_poly.type
_entity_poly.pdbx_seq_one_letter_code
_entity_poly.pdbx_strand_id
1 'polypeptide(L)'
;MAAIRNARVLVDQMSARGYPQDKVWIVLNRASAAHGIPQGEIERRLLNVRHAVPDDPQLALASINRGVPVAMRHPRSALGRAYHGLSRKLLQAYGVRGVEQGEAQRLTGLRALFARGK
;
A
#
# COMPACT_ATOMS: atom_id res chain seq x y z
N MET A 1 -5.04 -9.68 15.80
CA MET A 1 -4.36 -10.91 15.35
C MET A 1 -4.76 -11.38 13.95
N ALA A 2 -6.05 -11.48 13.61
CA ALA A 2 -6.48 -11.95 12.28
C ALA A 2 -5.92 -11.13 11.11
N ALA A 3 -5.91 -9.79 11.19
CA ALA A 3 -5.43 -8.94 10.09
C ALA A 3 -3.95 -9.18 9.73
N ILE A 4 -3.06 -9.33 10.71
CA ILE A 4 -1.64 -9.62 10.47
C ILE A 4 -1.46 -11.01 9.85
N ARG A 5 -2.19 -12.01 10.36
CA ARG A 5 -2.16 -13.36 9.79
C ARG A 5 -2.60 -13.35 8.32
N ASN A 6 -3.72 -12.68 8.03
CA ASN A 6 -4.26 -12.60 6.67
C ASN A 6 -3.30 -11.84 5.75
N ALA A 7 -2.70 -10.75 6.23
CA ALA A 7 -1.69 -10.01 5.49
C ALA A 7 -0.46 -10.87 5.18
N ARG A 8 0.03 -11.68 6.14
CA ARG A 8 1.16 -12.60 5.92
C ARG A 8 0.83 -13.60 4.82
N VAL A 9 -0.33 -14.27 4.91
CA VAL A 9 -0.78 -15.21 3.88
C VAL A 9 -0.81 -14.53 2.51
N LEU A 10 -1.35 -13.31 2.42
CA LEU A 10 -1.38 -12.58 1.15
C LEU A 10 0.03 -12.26 0.62
N VAL A 11 0.93 -11.78 1.48
CA VAL A 11 2.33 -11.47 1.11
C VAL A 11 3.05 -12.72 0.61
N ASP A 12 2.91 -13.84 1.31
CA ASP A 12 3.52 -15.11 0.92
C ASP A 12 2.97 -15.60 -0.43
N GLN A 13 1.66 -15.45 -0.63
CA GLN A 13 0.98 -15.79 -1.89
C GLN A 13 1.40 -14.89 -3.06
N MET A 14 1.67 -13.61 -2.82
CA MET A 14 2.23 -12.71 -3.83
C MET A 14 3.68 -13.10 -4.15
N SER A 15 4.49 -13.38 -3.14
CA SER A 15 5.87 -13.83 -3.32
C SER A 15 5.95 -15.15 -4.10
N ALA A 16 5.09 -16.12 -3.77
CA ALA A 16 5.04 -17.41 -4.46
C ALA A 16 4.66 -17.30 -5.95
N ARG A 17 3.91 -16.27 -6.33
CA ARG A 17 3.57 -15.96 -7.73
C ARG A 17 4.62 -15.11 -8.44
N GLY A 18 5.76 -14.84 -7.79
CA GLY A 18 6.88 -14.09 -8.36
C GLY A 18 6.69 -12.58 -8.38
N TYR A 19 5.76 -12.02 -7.58
CA TYR A 19 5.65 -10.57 -7.45
C TYR A 19 6.88 -10.00 -6.73
N PRO A 20 7.59 -9.01 -7.31
CA PRO A 20 8.68 -8.34 -6.63
C PRO A 20 8.21 -7.68 -5.32
N GLN A 21 8.99 -7.82 -4.25
CA GLN A 21 8.60 -7.31 -2.92
C GLN A 21 8.47 -5.78 -2.89
N ASP A 22 9.24 -5.06 -3.71
CA ASP A 22 9.17 -3.61 -3.86
C ASP A 22 7.83 -3.13 -4.46
N LYS A 23 7.11 -4.03 -5.16
CA LYS A 23 5.75 -3.80 -5.68
C LYS A 23 4.64 -4.08 -4.68
N VAL A 24 4.95 -4.71 -3.54
CA VAL A 24 3.97 -5.02 -2.49
C VAL A 24 4.15 -4.03 -1.34
N TRP A 25 3.21 -3.10 -1.18
CA TRP A 25 3.28 -2.07 -0.14
C TRP A 25 2.36 -2.40 1.02
N ILE A 26 2.92 -2.44 2.23
CA ILE A 26 2.12 -2.49 3.45
C ILE A 26 1.70 -1.08 3.83
N VAL A 27 0.38 -0.87 3.92
CA VAL A 27 -0.24 0.37 4.41
C VAL A 27 -0.92 0.09 5.74
N LEU A 28 -0.45 0.73 6.80
CA LEU A 28 -1.00 0.57 8.14
C LEU A 28 -2.15 1.56 8.35
N ASN A 29 -3.37 1.06 8.37
CA ASN A 29 -4.54 1.86 8.72
C ASN A 29 -4.70 1.97 10.24
N ARG A 30 -5.21 3.11 10.71
CA ARG A 30 -5.47 3.40 12.13
C ARG A 30 -4.21 3.26 13.00
N ALA A 31 -3.09 3.78 12.50
CA ALA A 31 -1.77 3.62 13.14
C ALA A 31 -1.68 4.23 14.55
N SER A 32 -2.51 5.22 14.87
CA SER A 32 -2.57 5.87 16.19
C SER A 32 -3.71 5.35 17.07
N ALA A 33 -4.28 4.18 16.77
CA ALA A 33 -5.32 3.58 17.61
C ALA A 33 -4.74 3.20 18.99
N ALA A 34 -5.41 3.62 20.07
CA ALA A 34 -4.93 3.46 21.45
C ALA A 34 -4.62 2.01 21.86
N HIS A 35 -5.36 1.05 21.31
CA HIS A 35 -5.19 -0.39 21.58
C HIS A 35 -4.71 -1.15 20.33
N GLY A 36 -4.02 -0.44 19.44
CA GLY A 36 -3.43 -0.99 18.22
C GLY A 36 -2.18 -1.81 18.49
N ILE A 37 -1.83 -2.67 17.53
CA ILE A 37 -0.53 -3.35 17.54
C ILE A 37 0.54 -2.33 17.13
N PRO A 38 1.64 -2.16 17.90
CA PRO A 38 2.69 -1.21 17.53
C PRO A 38 3.26 -1.51 16.15
N GLN A 39 3.55 -0.46 15.36
CA GLN A 39 4.08 -0.60 14.00
C GLN A 39 5.31 -1.51 13.93
N GLY A 40 6.24 -1.37 14.87
CA GLY A 40 7.44 -2.23 14.91
C GLY A 40 7.13 -3.71 15.09
N GLU A 41 6.04 -4.09 15.78
CA GLU A 41 5.62 -5.49 15.86
C GLU A 41 5.04 -6.01 14.55
N ILE A 42 4.36 -5.13 13.80
CA ILE A 42 3.79 -5.45 12.49
C ILE A 42 4.92 -5.68 11.49
N GLU A 43 5.91 -4.79 11.47
CA GLU A 43 7.08 -4.88 10.58
C GLU A 43 7.92 -6.12 10.86
N ARG A 44 8.09 -6.53 12.13
CA ARG A 44 8.75 -7.79 12.48
C ARG A 44 8.06 -9.03 11.90
N ARG A 45 6.75 -8.95 11.63
CA ARG A 45 5.93 -10.08 11.16
C ARG A 45 5.54 -9.98 9.69
N LEU A 46 5.81 -8.87 9.02
CA LEU A 46 5.42 -8.62 7.63
C LEU A 46 6.60 -7.96 6.89
N LEU A 47 6.31 -7.08 5.94
CA LEU A 47 7.28 -6.17 5.32
C LEU A 47 7.23 -4.82 6.03
N ASN A 48 8.21 -3.96 5.75
CA ASN A 48 8.24 -2.59 6.26
C ASN A 48 6.97 -1.81 5.87
N VAL A 49 6.42 -1.06 6.82
CA VAL A 49 5.22 -0.24 6.57
C VAL A 49 5.64 0.96 5.72
N ARG A 50 5.15 1.01 4.48
CA ARG A 50 5.51 2.09 3.53
C ARG A 50 4.74 3.37 3.81
N HIS A 51 3.56 3.25 4.39
CA HIS A 51 2.71 4.38 4.75
C HIS A 51 1.78 4.03 5.90
N ALA A 52 1.50 5.00 6.76
CA ALA A 52 0.61 4.86 7.90
C ALA A 52 -0.48 5.93 7.84
N VAL A 53 -1.72 5.51 8.04
CA VAL A 53 -2.90 6.39 8.11
C VAL A 53 -3.31 6.48 9.58
N PRO A 54 -3.40 7.69 10.18
CA PRO A 54 -3.76 7.84 11.58
C PRO A 54 -5.21 7.38 11.84
N ASP A 55 -5.54 7.15 13.10
CA ASP A 55 -6.91 6.84 13.51
C ASP A 55 -7.72 8.13 13.72
N ASP A 56 -8.86 8.23 13.05
CA ASP A 56 -9.87 9.29 13.24
C ASP A 56 -11.25 8.73 12.83
N PRO A 57 -11.87 7.90 13.70
CA PRO A 57 -13.10 7.20 13.37
C PRO A 57 -14.28 8.16 13.17
N GLN A 58 -14.28 9.30 13.87
CA GLN A 58 -15.34 10.30 13.74
C GLN A 58 -15.33 10.92 12.35
N LEU A 59 -14.17 11.37 11.88
CA LEU A 59 -14.06 11.96 10.54
C LEU A 59 -14.31 10.93 9.44
N ALA A 60 -13.83 9.68 9.62
CA ALA A 60 -14.07 8.60 8.67
C ALA A 60 -15.58 8.30 8.54
N LEU A 61 -16.29 8.12 9.66
CA LEU A 61 -17.74 7.88 9.65
C LEU A 61 -18.51 9.08 9.07
N ALA A 62 -18.11 10.29 9.42
CA ALA A 62 -18.76 11.51 8.93
C ALA A 62 -18.54 11.73 7.42
N SER A 63 -17.47 11.18 6.84
CA SER A 63 -17.22 11.15 5.40
C SER A 63 -18.09 10.10 4.70
N ILE A 64 -18.15 8.88 5.27
CA ILE A 64 -18.98 7.77 4.76
C ILE A 64 -20.46 8.17 4.73
N ASN A 65 -21.00 8.66 5.85
CA ASN A 65 -22.42 8.99 5.99
C ASN A 65 -22.85 10.14 5.07
N ARG A 66 -21.92 10.99 4.64
CA ARG A 66 -22.20 12.10 3.72
C ARG A 66 -21.93 11.75 2.26
N GLY A 67 -21.31 10.61 1.98
CA GLY A 67 -20.92 10.22 0.62
C GLY A 67 -19.83 11.10 0.00
N VAL A 68 -19.04 11.83 0.81
CA VAL A 68 -17.97 12.70 0.31
C VAL A 68 -16.63 12.29 0.92
N PRO A 69 -15.62 11.88 0.12
CA PRO A 69 -14.32 11.44 0.63
C PRO A 69 -13.60 12.48 1.50
N VAL A 70 -12.91 12.01 2.55
CA VAL A 70 -12.12 12.86 3.45
C VAL A 70 -11.09 13.70 2.69
N ALA A 71 -10.42 13.12 1.69
CA ALA A 71 -9.42 13.83 0.88
C ALA A 71 -9.99 15.02 0.10
N MET A 72 -11.30 15.01 -0.21
CA MET A 72 -11.95 16.12 -0.91
C MET A 72 -12.50 17.17 0.07
N ARG A 73 -13.22 16.72 1.11
CA ARG A 73 -13.92 17.63 2.03
C ARG A 73 -13.03 18.19 3.13
N HIS A 74 -12.07 17.39 3.61
CA HIS A 74 -11.19 17.73 4.73
C HIS A 74 -9.72 17.45 4.36
N PRO A 75 -9.18 18.03 3.27
CA PRO A 75 -7.83 17.73 2.78
C PRO A 75 -6.72 18.08 3.79
N ARG A 76 -7.00 19.05 4.68
CA ARG A 76 -6.09 19.50 5.74
C ARG A 76 -6.22 18.74 7.05
N SER A 77 -7.08 17.72 7.16
CA SER A 77 -7.13 16.86 8.37
C SER A 77 -5.92 15.90 8.41
N ALA A 78 -5.72 15.21 9.54
CA ALA A 78 -4.67 14.20 9.64
C ALA A 78 -4.87 13.06 8.61
N LEU A 79 -6.11 12.57 8.48
CA LEU A 79 -6.49 11.61 7.44
C LEU A 79 -6.28 12.16 6.02
N GLY A 80 -6.75 13.38 5.74
CA GLY A 80 -6.60 14.01 4.42
C GLY A 80 -5.13 14.15 4.01
N ARG A 81 -4.28 14.63 4.93
CA ARG A 81 -2.83 14.72 4.71
C ARG A 81 -2.19 13.35 4.50
N ALA A 82 -2.62 12.33 5.25
CA ALA A 82 -2.13 10.95 5.08
C ALA A 82 -2.49 10.41 3.70
N TYR A 83 -3.75 10.52 3.27
CA TYR A 83 -4.19 10.08 1.94
C TYR A 83 -3.43 10.77 0.82
N HIS A 84 -3.29 12.09 0.86
CA HIS A 84 -2.46 12.81 -0.12
C HIS A 84 -0.99 12.41 -0.05
N GLY A 85 -0.46 12.11 1.14
CA GLY A 85 0.89 11.59 1.33
C GLY A 85 1.09 10.23 0.67
N LEU A 86 0.12 9.32 0.79
CA LEU A 86 0.14 8.04 0.09
C LEU A 86 0.09 8.23 -1.42
N SER A 87 -0.81 9.09 -1.92
CA SER A 87 -0.89 9.40 -3.36
C SER A 87 0.42 9.94 -3.91
N ARG A 88 1.08 10.87 -3.20
CA ARG A 88 2.40 11.40 -3.60
C ARG A 88 3.46 10.30 -3.66
N LYS A 89 3.53 9.41 -2.66
CA LYS A 89 4.46 8.27 -2.66
C LYS A 89 4.22 7.36 -3.87
N LEU A 90 2.96 7.06 -4.18
CA LEU A 90 2.59 6.23 -5.34
C LEU A 90 2.96 6.90 -6.66
N LEU A 91 2.69 8.19 -6.82
CA LEU A 91 3.08 8.96 -8.00
C LEU A 91 4.61 9.04 -8.16
N GLN A 92 5.35 9.16 -7.06
CA GLN A 92 6.82 9.15 -7.12
C GLN A 92 7.37 7.78 -7.51
N ALA A 93 6.77 6.70 -7.02
CA ALA A 93 7.22 5.34 -7.31
C ALA A 93 6.80 4.83 -8.70
N TYR A 94 5.63 5.26 -9.20
CA TYR A 94 4.99 4.66 -10.38
C TYR A 94 4.34 5.66 -11.34
N GLY A 95 4.43 6.97 -11.11
CA GLY A 95 3.90 7.98 -12.03
C GLY A 95 4.53 7.86 -13.42
N VAL A 96 3.86 8.38 -14.45
CA VAL A 96 4.08 8.23 -15.92
C VAL A 96 5.43 7.62 -16.37
N ARG A 97 6.59 8.11 -15.93
CA ARG A 97 7.91 7.51 -16.23
C ARG A 97 8.11 6.07 -15.72
N GLY A 98 7.54 5.70 -14.59
CA GLY A 98 7.61 4.36 -14.01
C GLY A 98 6.73 3.33 -14.73
N VAL A 99 5.69 3.78 -15.46
CA VAL A 99 4.86 2.91 -16.30
C VAL A 99 5.62 2.52 -17.56
N GLU A 100 6.25 3.48 -18.24
CA GLU A 100 7.08 3.25 -19.44
C GLU A 100 8.27 2.32 -19.15
N GLN A 101 8.97 2.53 -18.02
CA GLN A 101 10.08 1.67 -17.59
C GLN A 101 9.62 0.26 -17.18
N GLY A 102 8.47 0.16 -16.49
CA GLY A 102 7.90 -1.12 -16.08
C GLY A 102 7.30 -1.93 -17.23
N GLU A 103 6.92 -1.27 -18.33
CA GLU A 103 6.43 -1.91 -19.56
C GLU A 103 7.61 -2.39 -20.42
N ALA A 104 8.68 -1.59 -20.54
CA ALA A 104 9.94 -2.00 -21.17
C ALA A 104 10.56 -3.25 -20.50
N GLN A 105 10.58 -3.30 -19.16
CA GLN A 105 11.06 -4.48 -18.43
C GLN A 105 10.15 -5.70 -18.56
N ARG A 106 8.83 -5.53 -18.67
CA ARG A 106 7.89 -6.64 -18.92
C ARG A 106 8.10 -7.26 -20.31
N LEU A 107 8.25 -6.43 -21.34
CA LEU A 107 8.52 -6.89 -22.71
C LEU A 107 9.87 -7.63 -22.81
N THR A 108 10.87 -7.18 -22.05
CA THR A 108 12.18 -7.83 -21.97
C THR A 108 12.10 -9.17 -21.22
N GLY A 109 11.37 -9.22 -20.10
CA GLY A 109 11.15 -10.44 -19.33
C GLY A 109 10.37 -11.51 -20.11
N LEU A 110 9.34 -11.11 -20.88
CA LEU A 110 8.57 -12.01 -21.73
C LEU A 110 9.45 -12.63 -22.83
N ARG A 111 10.30 -11.83 -23.47
CA ARG A 111 11.27 -12.31 -24.47
C ARG A 111 12.29 -13.29 -23.90
N ALA A 112 12.78 -13.05 -22.68
CA ALA A 112 13.71 -13.97 -22.00
C ALA A 112 13.03 -15.31 -21.62
N LEU A 113 11.73 -15.29 -21.29
CA LEU A 113 10.93 -16.48 -21.04
C LEU A 113 10.74 -17.35 -22.29
N PHE A 114 10.53 -16.74 -23.46
CA PHE A 114 10.38 -17.47 -24.74
C PHE A 114 11.72 -17.86 -25.40
N ALA A 115 12.84 -17.22 -25.04
CA ALA A 115 14.17 -17.56 -25.54
C ALA A 115 14.79 -18.80 -24.85
N ARG A 116 14.26 -19.23 -23.69
CA ARG A 116 14.74 -20.40 -22.92
C ARG A 116 14.09 -21.73 -23.33
N GLY A 117 13.23 -21.74 -24.35
CA GLY A 117 12.51 -22.91 -24.83
C GLY A 117 13.04 -23.53 -26.13
N LYS A 118 14.29 -23.28 -26.51
CA LYS A 118 14.99 -23.96 -27.60
C LYS A 118 16.24 -24.65 -27.10
#